data_AF-A0A7H8NJB3-F1
#
_entry.id   AF-A0A7H8NJB3-F1
#
_cell.length_a   1.000
_cell.length_b   1.000
_cell.length_c   1.000
_cell.angle_alpha   90.00
_cell.angle_beta   90.00
_cell.angle_gamma   90.00
#
_symmetry.space_group_name_H-M   'P 1'
#
loop_
_entity.id
_entity.type
_entity.pdbx_description
1 polymer ?
#
loop_
_entity_poly.entity_id
_entity_poly.type
_entity_poly.pdbx_seq_one_letter_code
_entity_poly.pdbx_strand_id
1 'polypeptide(L)' 'MQRLLSERRVEVLDAVVITRELLGAGPTALGEAKTIVLTSPGRGRELRVHEQFMDDLEQSGGLDR' A
#
# COMPACT_ATOMS: atom_id res chain seq x y z
N MET A 1 -8.97 6.22 9.99
CA MET A 1 -9.47 5.09 9.18
C MET A 1 -8.56 3.85 9.24
N GLN A 2 -7.26 3.96 8.92
CA GLN A 2 -6.38 2.78 8.86
C GLN A 2 -6.30 1.96 10.15
N ARG A 3 -6.27 2.63 11.31
CA ARG A 3 -6.35 1.96 12.62
C ARG A 3 -7.59 1.06 12.74
N LEU A 4 -8.76 1.55 12.34
CA LEU A 4 -10.02 0.80 12.37
C LEU A 4 -9.99 -0.41 11.44
N LEU A 5 -9.45 -0.26 10.21
CA LEU A 5 -9.31 -1.38 9.26
C LEU A 5 -8.34 -2.45 9.80
N SER A 6 -7.24 -2.02 10.42
CA SER A 6 -6.28 -2.92 11.06
C SER A 6 -6.89 -3.66 12.24
N GLU A 7 -7.61 -2.96 13.13
CA GLU A 7 -8.32 -3.57 14.28
C GLU A 7 -9.37 -4.60 13.83
N ARG A 8 -10.01 -4.37 12.68
CA ARG A 8 -10.96 -5.29 12.06
C ARG A 8 -10.33 -6.41 11.25
N ARG A 9 -8.99 -6.49 11.21
CA ARG A 9 -8.22 -7.46 10.42
C ARG A 9 -8.62 -7.48 8.94
N VAL A 10 -8.95 -6.32 8.39
CA VAL A 10 -9.18 -6.16 6.95
C VAL A 10 -7.84 -6.46 6.25
N GLU A 11 -7.85 -7.20 5.15
CA GLU A 11 -6.61 -7.50 4.42
C GLU A 11 -6.03 -6.22 3.77
N VAL A 12 -4.72 -6.21 3.48
CA VAL A 12 -4.05 -5.01 2.93
C VAL A 12 -4.70 -4.55 1.63
N LEU A 13 -5.00 -5.48 0.73
CA LEU A 13 -5.60 -5.14 -0.56
C LEU A 13 -6.98 -4.49 -0.37
N ASP A 14 -7.82 -5.06 0.49
CA ASP A 14 -9.14 -4.53 0.79
C ASP A 14 -9.03 -3.14 1.47
N ALA A 15 -8.04 -2.95 2.34
CA ALA A 15 -7.78 -1.65 2.94
C ALA A 15 -7.35 -0.60 1.91
N VAL A 16 -6.53 -0.97 0.91
CA VAL A 16 -6.17 -0.09 -0.22
C VAL A 16 -7.39 0.25 -1.06
N VAL A 17 -8.22 -0.73 -1.41
CA VAL A 17 -9.43 -0.50 -2.19
C VAL A 17 -10.39 0.44 -1.45
N ILE A 18 -10.71 0.16 -0.18
CA ILE A 18 -11.57 1.02 0.64
C ILE A 18 -11.01 2.44 0.75
N THR A 19 -9.70 2.56 0.97
CA THR A 19 -9.05 3.88 1.10
C THR A 19 -9.10 4.65 -0.22
N ARG A 20 -8.90 3.99 -1.35
CA ARG A 20 -9.03 4.59 -2.69
C ARG A 20 -10.46 5.09 -2.93
N GLU A 21 -11.47 4.29 -2.62
CA GLU A 21 -12.87 4.71 -2.78
C GLU A 21 -13.20 5.98 -1.96
N LEU A 22 -12.59 6.11 -0.78
CA LEU A 22 -12.73 7.30 0.06
C LEU A 22 -11.99 8.53 -0.49
N LEU A 23 -10.88 8.34 -1.19
CA LEU A 23 -10.13 9.41 -1.85
C LEU A 23 -10.78 9.86 -3.18
N GLY A 24 -11.61 9.00 -3.78
CA GLY A 24 -12.28 9.23 -5.05
C GLY A 24 -11.52 8.65 -6.26
N ALA A 25 -12.08 8.85 -7.46
CA ALA A 25 -11.61 8.21 -8.69
C ALA A 25 -10.52 9.02 -9.44
N GLY A 26 -9.52 9.52 -8.72
CA GLY A 26 -8.39 10.23 -9.32
C GLY A 26 -7.34 9.28 -9.91
N PRO A 27 -6.59 9.70 -10.96
CA PRO A 27 -5.50 8.89 -11.52
C PRO A 27 -4.40 8.58 -10.50
N THR A 28 -4.23 9.43 -9.47
CA THR A 28 -3.27 9.25 -8.38
C THR A 28 -3.85 8.52 -7.17
N ALA A 29 -5.17 8.35 -7.10
CA ALA A 29 -5.86 7.89 -5.89
C ALA A 29 -5.42 6.49 -5.44
N LEU A 30 -5.07 5.60 -6.38
CA LEU A 30 -4.53 4.28 -6.04
C LEU A 30 -3.14 4.38 -5.39
N GLY A 31 -2.26 5.23 -5.94
CA GLY A 31 -0.92 5.45 -5.39
C GLY A 31 -0.99 6.08 -4.01
N GLU A 32 -1.83 7.10 -3.84
CA GLU A 32 -2.09 7.75 -2.55
C GLU A 32 -2.68 6.78 -1.53
N ALA A 33 -3.66 5.96 -1.91
CA ALA A 33 -4.24 4.94 -1.05
C ALA A 33 -3.20 3.92 -0.58
N LYS A 34 -2.35 3.43 -1.49
CA LYS A 34 -1.26 2.50 -1.16
C LYS A 34 -0.28 3.13 -0.17
N THR A 35 0.14 4.37 -0.39
CA THR A 35 1.02 5.10 0.53
C THR A 35 0.39 5.23 1.91
N ILE A 36 -0.87 5.69 1.99
CA ILE A 36 -1.58 5.86 3.27
C ILE A 36 -1.70 4.54 4.03
N VAL A 37 -2.01 3.44 3.34
CA VAL A 37 -2.21 2.12 3.97
C VAL A 37 -0.88 1.52 4.43
N LEU A 38 0.13 1.47 3.55
CA LEU A 38 1.41 0.81 3.88
C LEU A 38 2.21 1.57 4.94
N THR A 39 2.13 2.90 4.96
CA THR A 39 2.81 3.73 5.98
C THR A 39 2.06 3.80 7.32
N SER A 40 0.87 3.18 7.41
CA SER A 40 0.07 3.24 8.63
C SER A 40 0.58 2.27 9.73
N PRO A 41 0.41 2.64 11.01
CA PRO A 41 0.70 1.73 12.12
C PRO A 41 -0.09 0.41 11.96
N GLY A 42 0.60 -0.73 12.09
CA GLY A 42 0.02 -2.06 11.90
C GLY A 42 0.31 -2.70 10.54
N ARG A 43 0.94 -1.98 9.60
CA ARG A 43 1.31 -2.47 8.25
C ARG A 43 2.81 -2.51 7.95
N GLY A 44 3.64 -2.38 8.99
CA GLY A 44 5.10 -2.34 8.84
C GLY A 44 5.71 -3.65 8.30
N ARG A 45 5.01 -4.80 8.37
CA ARG A 45 5.48 -6.02 7.71
C ARG A 45 5.30 -5.93 6.21
N GLU A 46 4.12 -5.54 5.76
CA GLU A 46 3.77 -5.45 4.35
C GLU A 46 4.51 -4.30 3.66
N LEU A 47 4.76 -3.20 4.37
CA LEU A 47 5.64 -2.14 3.89
C LEU A 47 7.08 -2.66 3.66
N ARG A 48 7.68 -3.35 4.63
CA ARG A 48 9.04 -3.89 4.47
C ARG A 48 9.15 -4.90 3.33
N VAL A 49 8.16 -5.78 3.19
CA VAL A 49 8.11 -6.73 2.06
C VAL A 49 7.99 -5.98 0.74
N HIS A 50 7.19 -4.91 0.69
CA HIS A 50 7.07 -4.09 -0.50
C HIS A 50 8.39 -3.40 -0.86
N GLU A 51 9.04 -2.75 0.10
CA GLU A 51 10.33 -2.08 -0.09
C GLU A 51 11.40 -3.06 -0.56
N GLN A 52 11.57 -4.19 0.14
CA GLN A 52 12.55 -5.20 -0.23
C GLN A 52 12.34 -5.75 -1.64
N PHE A 53 11.09 -5.98 -2.05
CA PHE A 53 10.78 -6.43 -3.40
C PHE A 53 11.13 -5.37 -4.46
N MET A 54 10.87 -4.09 -4.18
CA MET A 54 11.21 -3.01 -5.10
C MET A 54 12.72 -2.82 -5.21
N ASP A 55 13.43 -2.91 -4.09
CA ASP A 55 14.90 -2.87 -4.04
C ASP A 55 15.51 -4.01 -4.88
N ASP A 56 14.97 -5.22 -4.77
CA ASP A 56 15.40 -6.38 -5.57
C ASP A 56 15.10 -6.20 -7.06
N LEU A 57 13.95 -5.57 -7.39
CA LEU A 57 13.54 -5.28 -8.76
C LEU A 57 14.41 -4.20 -9.41
N GLU A 58 14.79 -3.17 -8.65
CA GLU A 58 15.75 -2.14 -9.05
C GLU A 58 17.13 -2.77 -9.33
N GLN A 59 17.63 -3.60 -8.42
CA GLN A 59 18.94 -4.25 -8.55
C GLN A 59 19.00 -5.23 -9.73
N SER A 60 17.87 -5.83 -10.10
CA SER A 60 17.79 -6.76 -11.25
C SER A 60 17.60 -6.06 -12.60
N GLY A 61 17.55 -4.72 -12.63
CA GLY A 61 17.29 -3.94 -13.86
C GLY A 61 15.87 -4.13 -14.39
N GLY A 62 14.95 -4.59 -13.55
CA GLY A 62 13.56 -4.87 -13.93
C GLY A 62 12.69 -3.62 -14.10
N LEU A 63 13.16 -2.46 -13.63
CA LEU A 63 12.46 -1.17 -13.77
C LEU A 63 12.86 -0.36 -15.02
N ASP A 64 13.89 -0.78 -15.75
CA ASP A 64 14.39 -0.09 -16.96
C ASP A 64 13.80 -0.63 -18.27
N ARG A 65 12.66 -1.34 -18.22
CA ARG A 65 11.97 -1.91 -19.40
C ARG A 65 10.69 -1.19 -19.77
#